data_AF-A0A1I8PSQ7-F1
#
_entry.id   AF-A0A1I8PSQ7-F1
#
_cell.length_a   1.000
_cell.length_b   1.000
_cell.length_c   1.000
_cell.angle_alpha   90.00
_cell.angle_beta   90.00
_cell.angle_gamma   90.00
#
_symmetry.space_group_name_H-M   'P 1'
#
loop_
_entity.id
_entity.type
_entity.pdbx_description
1 polymer ?
#
loop_
_entity_poly.entity_id
_entity_poly.type
_entity_poly.pdbx_seq_one_letter_code
_entity_poly.pdbx_strand_id
1 'polypeptide(L)'
;MFYTKVVCLLAAILVIAYTPAATGEGTCDDCLGKGMLELMDKLEQKRDCWFNTNHHILLRLKVINFECLLETFYAILKYNNEVIKEECKREVQLNKCSMSDADLKTICLYDNLRTVTETYNDQEQCNGAQIKSSHLTIANKLLTGVLTGLGKVHPDC
;
A
#
# COMPACT_ATOMS: atom_id res chain seq x y z
N MET A 1 -42.83 41.53 -1.49
CA MET A 1 -42.53 40.08 -1.36
C MET A 1 -41.62 39.52 -2.46
N PHE A 2 -41.39 40.22 -3.59
CA PHE A 2 -40.47 39.75 -4.65
C PHE A 2 -38.99 39.84 -4.27
N TYR A 3 -38.57 40.91 -3.60
CA TYR A 3 -37.17 41.15 -3.23
C TYR A 3 -36.61 40.06 -2.29
N THR A 4 -37.43 39.54 -1.37
CA THR A 4 -37.01 38.49 -0.41
C THR A 4 -36.69 37.17 -1.11
N LYS A 5 -37.42 36.84 -2.19
CA LYS A 5 -37.18 35.61 -2.97
C LYS A 5 -35.88 35.69 -3.78
N VAL A 6 -35.58 36.87 -4.33
CA VAL A 6 -34.36 37.10 -5.13
C VAL A 6 -33.11 37.04 -4.25
N VAL A 7 -33.18 37.59 -3.03
CA VAL A 7 -32.05 37.54 -2.07
C VAL A 7 -31.77 36.11 -1.60
N CYS A 8 -32.80 35.31 -1.32
CA CYS A 8 -32.63 33.89 -0.99
C CYS A 8 -32.01 33.09 -2.15
N LEU A 9 -32.39 33.41 -3.39
CA LEU A 9 -31.87 32.72 -4.58
C LEU A 9 -30.40 33.07 -4.86
N LEU A 10 -30.02 34.34 -4.67
CA LEU A 10 -28.63 34.80 -4.78
C LEU A 10 -27.75 34.21 -3.66
N ALA A 11 -28.27 34.12 -2.44
CA ALA A 11 -27.56 33.48 -1.33
C ALA A 11 -27.31 31.99 -1.57
N ALA A 12 -28.27 31.27 -2.15
CA ALA A 12 -28.11 29.85 -2.50
C ALA A 12 -27.03 29.63 -3.58
N ILE A 13 -26.98 30.50 -4.61
CA ILE A 13 -25.96 30.43 -5.67
C ILE A 13 -24.57 30.76 -5.12
N LEU A 14 -24.47 31.71 -4.20
CA LEU A 14 -23.21 32.05 -3.51
C LEU A 14 -22.71 30.91 -2.61
N VAL A 15 -23.61 30.19 -1.92
CA VAL A 15 -23.23 29.02 -1.13
C VAL A 15 -22.70 27.88 -2.01
N ILE A 16 -23.31 27.65 -3.18
CA ILE A 16 -22.84 26.62 -4.13
C ILE A 16 -21.50 27.00 -4.78
N ALA A 17 -21.26 28.31 -5.00
CA ALA A 17 -20.01 28.81 -5.57
C ALA A 17 -18.83 28.84 -4.58
N TYR A 18 -19.10 28.89 -3.27
CA TYR A 18 -18.10 28.92 -2.21
C TYR A 18 -17.95 27.62 -1.43
N THR A 19 -18.85 26.64 -1.60
CA THR A 19 -18.54 25.27 -1.20
C THR A 19 -17.37 24.81 -2.08
N PRO A 20 -16.20 24.44 -1.51
CA PRO A 20 -15.21 23.75 -2.30
C PRO A 20 -15.93 22.55 -2.91
N ALA A 21 -15.96 22.49 -4.24
CA ALA A 21 -16.30 21.27 -4.93
C ALA A 21 -15.47 20.19 -4.25
N ALA A 22 -16.14 19.19 -3.67
CA ALA A 22 -15.47 18.02 -3.13
C ALA A 22 -14.46 17.62 -4.21
N THR A 23 -13.18 17.78 -3.91
CA THR A 23 -12.10 17.51 -4.84
C THR A 23 -12.36 16.13 -5.37
N GLY A 24 -12.68 16.06 -6.67
CA GLY A 24 -13.00 14.81 -7.32
C GLY A 24 -11.93 13.80 -6.94
N GLU A 25 -12.37 12.63 -6.49
CA GLU A 25 -11.52 11.47 -6.28
C GLU A 25 -10.61 11.35 -7.50
N GLY A 26 -9.35 11.76 -7.35
CA GLY A 26 -8.36 11.70 -8.41
C GLY A 26 -8.08 10.23 -8.65
N THR A 27 -8.83 9.61 -9.54
CA THR A 27 -8.54 8.23 -9.95
C THR A 27 -7.17 8.24 -10.58
N CYS A 28 -6.23 7.54 -9.94
CA CYS A 28 -4.89 7.44 -10.45
C CYS A 28 -4.81 6.22 -11.37
N ASP A 29 -5.00 6.47 -12.66
CA ASP A 29 -5.09 5.42 -13.68
C ASP A 29 -3.77 4.63 -13.86
N ASP A 30 -2.62 5.28 -13.63
CA ASP A 30 -1.27 4.72 -13.79
C ASP A 30 -0.52 4.53 -12.45
N CYS A 31 -1.25 4.34 -11.35
CA CYS A 31 -0.65 4.17 -10.03
C CYS A 31 0.09 2.84 -9.87
N LEU A 32 1.31 2.89 -9.32
CA LEU A 32 2.11 1.70 -9.07
C LEU A 32 1.60 0.89 -7.88
N GLY A 33 0.88 1.51 -6.95
CA GLY A 33 0.33 0.89 -5.76
C GLY A 33 -0.61 -0.25 -6.11
N LYS A 34 -1.45 -0.07 -7.13
CA LYS A 34 -2.32 -1.13 -7.65
C LYS A 34 -1.53 -2.33 -8.16
N GLY A 35 -0.48 -2.10 -8.96
CA GLY A 35 0.40 -3.17 -9.43
C GLY A 35 1.13 -3.90 -8.29
N MET A 36 1.51 -3.18 -7.23
CA MET A 36 2.09 -3.78 -6.03
C MET A 36 1.08 -4.63 -5.27
N LEU A 37 -0.17 -4.19 -5.16
CA LEU A 37 -1.25 -5.00 -4.57
C LEU A 37 -1.50 -6.29 -5.36
N GLU A 38 -1.48 -6.23 -6.70
CA GLU A 38 -1.58 -7.43 -7.52
C GLU A 38 -0.41 -8.41 -7.29
N LEU A 39 0.80 -7.90 -7.03
CA LEU A 39 1.95 -8.74 -6.65
C LEU A 39 1.77 -9.30 -5.24
N MET A 40 1.18 -8.55 -4.30
CA MET A 40 0.85 -9.03 -2.96
C MET A 40 -0.19 -10.14 -2.99
N ASP A 41 -1.23 -10.02 -3.82
CA ASP A 41 -2.24 -11.07 -3.99
C ASP A 41 -1.62 -12.36 -4.57
N LYS A 42 -0.68 -12.23 -5.51
CA LYS A 42 0.11 -13.40 -6.00
C LYS A 42 0.98 -14.00 -4.90
N LEU A 43 1.58 -13.16 -4.04
CA LEU A 43 2.36 -13.61 -2.91
C LEU A 43 1.50 -14.39 -1.92
N GLU A 44 0.27 -13.93 -1.65
CA GLU A 44 -0.69 -14.63 -0.78
C GLU A 44 -0.98 -16.04 -1.26
N GLN A 45 -1.31 -16.18 -2.55
CA GLN A 45 -1.66 -17.47 -3.16
C GLN A 45 -0.52 -18.49 -3.05
N LYS A 46 0.74 -18.01 -3.02
CA LYS A 46 1.93 -18.86 -2.94
C LYS A 46 2.40 -19.07 -1.50
N ARG A 47 2.07 -18.17 -0.58
CA ARG A 47 2.56 -18.16 0.81
C ARG A 47 2.29 -19.49 1.50
N ASP A 48 1.05 -19.97 1.45
CA ASP A 48 0.66 -21.17 2.20
C ASP A 48 1.44 -22.41 1.73
N CYS A 49 1.80 -22.48 0.44
CA CYS A 49 2.67 -23.52 -0.10
C CYS A 49 4.13 -23.30 0.31
N TRP A 50 4.67 -22.09 0.12
CA TRP A 50 6.07 -21.80 0.42
C TRP A 50 6.43 -21.93 1.90
N PHE A 51 5.50 -21.67 2.81
CA PHE A 51 5.74 -21.73 4.26
C PHE A 51 5.19 -22.99 4.92
N ASN A 52 4.72 -23.96 4.13
CA ASN A 52 4.48 -25.30 4.64
C ASN A 52 5.80 -25.93 5.15
N THR A 53 5.72 -26.76 6.18
CA THR A 53 6.85 -27.50 6.76
C THR A 53 7.65 -28.31 5.73
N ASN A 54 6.99 -28.84 4.69
CA ASN A 54 7.64 -29.54 3.57
C ASN A 54 8.53 -28.63 2.70
N HIS A 55 8.31 -27.32 2.78
CA HIS A 55 9.01 -26.29 2.02
C HIS A 55 9.81 -25.35 2.92
N HIS A 56 10.04 -25.68 4.19
CA HIS A 56 10.89 -24.90 5.12
C HIS A 56 12.37 -24.83 4.71
N ILE A 57 12.76 -25.45 3.60
CA ILE A 57 14.03 -25.18 2.94
C ILE A 57 14.15 -23.66 2.71
N LEU A 58 15.24 -23.07 3.20
CA LEU A 58 15.50 -21.63 3.17
C LEU A 58 14.47 -20.76 3.94
N LEU A 59 13.76 -21.29 4.94
CA LEU A 59 12.80 -20.53 5.76
C LEU A 59 13.39 -19.23 6.32
N ARG A 60 14.63 -19.26 6.81
CA ARG A 60 15.33 -18.07 7.31
C ARG A 60 15.50 -17.00 6.21
N LEU A 61 15.83 -17.41 4.99
CA LEU A 61 15.97 -16.49 3.85
C LEU A 61 14.61 -15.87 3.50
N LYS A 62 13.54 -16.66 3.52
CA LYS A 62 12.18 -16.18 3.27
C LYS A 62 11.76 -15.13 4.29
N VAL A 63 11.99 -15.40 5.57
CA VAL A 63 11.69 -14.47 6.67
C VAL A 63 12.48 -13.16 6.49
N ILE A 64 13.80 -13.24 6.22
CA ILE A 64 14.64 -12.05 5.99
C ILE A 64 14.14 -11.24 4.78
N ASN A 65 13.76 -11.91 3.69
CA ASN A 65 13.21 -11.23 2.52
C ASN A 65 11.94 -10.44 2.86
N PHE A 66 11.04 -11.01 3.67
CA PHE A 66 9.82 -10.34 4.10
C PHE A 66 10.11 -9.19 5.07
N GLU A 67 11.06 -9.33 5.98
CA GLU A 67 11.52 -8.24 6.86
C GLU A 67 12.08 -7.06 6.04
N CYS A 68 12.99 -7.33 5.10
CA CYS A 68 13.57 -6.29 4.24
C CYS A 68 12.52 -5.61 3.36
N LEU A 69 11.55 -6.38 2.82
CA LEU A 69 10.43 -5.81 2.07
C LEU A 69 9.60 -4.88 2.95
N LEU A 70 9.19 -5.33 4.14
CA LEU A 70 8.39 -4.53 5.07
C LEU A 70 9.11 -3.25 5.46
N GLU A 71 10.38 -3.32 5.84
CA GLU A 71 11.19 -2.14 6.18
C GLU A 71 11.27 -1.15 5.01
N THR A 72 11.46 -1.66 3.78
CA THR A 72 11.53 -0.81 2.58
C THR A 72 10.21 -0.12 2.30
N PHE A 73 9.08 -0.84 2.34
CA PHE A 73 7.75 -0.26 2.14
C PHE A 73 7.38 0.75 3.23
N TYR A 74 7.71 0.44 4.49
CA TYR A 74 7.45 1.35 5.59
C TYR A 74 8.28 2.64 5.49
N ALA A 75 9.53 2.55 5.02
CA ALA A 75 10.35 3.73 4.72
C ALA A 75 9.75 4.58 3.59
N ILE A 76 9.21 3.96 2.54
CA ILE A 76 8.49 4.66 1.46
C ILE A 76 7.29 5.43 2.02
N LEU A 77 6.46 4.80 2.85
CA LEU A 77 5.30 5.47 3.45
C LEU A 77 5.69 6.71 4.24
N LYS A 78 6.74 6.62 5.07
CA LYS A 78 7.26 7.74 5.84
C LYS A 78 7.74 8.87 4.92
N TYR A 79 8.54 8.53 3.91
CA TYR A 79 9.02 9.49 2.93
C TYR A 79 7.85 10.18 2.19
N ASN A 80 6.85 9.40 1.77
CA ASN A 80 5.68 9.94 1.10
C ASN A 80 4.92 10.95 1.96
N ASN A 81 4.76 10.66 3.27
CA ASN A 81 4.12 11.59 4.21
C ASN A 81 4.86 12.93 4.36
N GLU A 82 6.12 13.03 3.95
CA GLU A 82 6.86 14.30 3.96
C GLU A 82 6.58 15.16 2.72
N VAL A 83 6.13 14.56 1.61
CA VAL A 83 6.04 15.23 0.29
C VAL A 83 4.62 15.33 -0.26
N ILE A 84 3.68 14.51 0.21
CA ILE A 84 2.27 14.56 -0.22
C ILE A 84 1.47 15.59 0.58
N LYS A 85 0.28 15.93 0.06
CA LYS A 85 -0.66 16.83 0.71
C LYS A 85 -1.11 16.28 2.07
N GLU A 86 -1.37 17.16 3.04
CA GLU A 86 -1.74 16.77 4.41
C GLU A 86 -2.94 15.83 4.46
N GLU A 87 -3.97 16.07 3.64
CA GLU A 87 -5.17 15.24 3.56
C GLU A 87 -4.92 13.80 3.07
N CYS A 88 -3.80 13.57 2.38
CA CYS A 88 -3.40 12.27 1.85
C CYS A 88 -2.38 11.54 2.72
N LYS A 89 -1.90 12.17 3.80
CA LYS A 89 -0.99 11.51 4.74
C LYS A 89 -1.70 10.37 5.46
N ARG A 90 -0.98 9.28 5.65
CA ARG A 90 -1.48 8.06 6.30
C ARG A 90 -0.40 7.51 7.21
N GLU A 91 -0.74 7.27 8.46
CA GLU A 91 0.14 6.58 9.40
C GLU A 91 -0.29 5.14 9.57
N VAL A 92 0.69 4.25 9.73
CA VAL A 92 0.46 2.82 9.93
C VAL A 92 1.12 2.40 11.22
N GLN A 93 0.36 1.75 12.10
CA GLN A 93 0.92 1.05 13.25
C GLN A 93 1.09 -0.42 12.89
N LEU A 94 2.34 -0.89 12.85
CA LEU A 94 2.66 -2.27 12.52
C LEU A 94 2.54 -3.18 13.75
N ASN A 95 2.02 -4.38 13.53
CA ASN A 95 1.96 -5.41 14.56
C ASN A 95 3.38 -5.88 14.91
N LYS A 96 3.64 -6.14 16.19
CA LYS A 96 4.88 -6.78 16.63
C LYS A 96 4.82 -8.28 16.29
N CYS A 97 5.66 -8.72 15.36
CA CYS A 97 5.74 -10.13 15.00
C CYS A 97 6.54 -10.92 16.03
N SER A 98 5.91 -11.92 16.65
CA SER A 98 6.56 -12.81 17.61
C SER A 98 7.68 -13.63 16.95
N MET A 99 8.74 -13.90 17.70
CA MET A 99 9.93 -14.63 17.24
C MET A 99 9.89 -16.14 17.53
N SER A 100 8.88 -16.62 18.24
CA SER A 100 8.84 -18.00 18.75
C SER A 100 8.46 -19.06 17.72
N ASP A 101 7.79 -18.66 16.63
CA ASP A 101 7.30 -19.53 15.59
C ASP A 101 7.50 -18.85 14.23
N ALA A 102 8.23 -19.49 13.33
CA ALA A 102 8.63 -18.92 12.05
C ALA A 102 7.46 -18.81 11.05
N ASP A 103 6.45 -19.68 11.15
CA ASP A 103 5.28 -19.66 10.30
C ASP A 103 4.35 -18.51 10.74
N LEU A 104 4.11 -18.40 12.05
CA LEU A 104 3.36 -17.27 12.62
C LEU A 104 4.08 -15.94 12.38
N LYS A 105 5.42 -15.92 12.48
CA LYS A 105 6.22 -14.74 12.16
C LYS A 105 6.02 -14.32 10.71
N THR A 106 6.06 -15.28 9.78
CA THR A 106 5.86 -14.99 8.36
C THR A 106 4.47 -14.43 8.08
N ILE A 107 3.43 -15.04 8.65
CA ILE A 107 2.06 -14.56 8.50
C ILE A 107 1.96 -13.11 8.97
N CYS A 108 2.48 -12.80 10.16
CA CYS A 108 2.51 -11.43 10.67
C CYS A 108 3.28 -10.46 9.76
N LEU A 109 4.44 -10.87 9.25
CA LEU A 109 5.23 -10.03 8.33
C LEU A 109 4.49 -9.77 7.02
N TYR A 110 3.80 -10.79 6.49
CA TYR A 110 2.96 -10.66 5.31
C TYR A 110 1.81 -9.68 5.55
N ASP A 111 1.08 -9.81 6.66
CA ASP A 111 -0.06 -8.94 6.98
C ASP A 111 0.39 -7.48 7.14
N ASN A 112 1.51 -7.27 7.84
CA ASN A 112 2.14 -5.96 7.94
C ASN A 112 2.57 -5.41 6.57
N LEU A 113 3.17 -6.25 5.72
CA LEU A 113 3.57 -5.87 4.36
C LEU A 113 2.36 -5.48 3.50
N ARG A 114 1.27 -6.27 3.56
CA ARG A 114 0.02 -5.98 2.86
C ARG A 114 -0.55 -4.64 3.32
N THR A 115 -0.59 -4.41 4.63
CA THR A 115 -1.09 -3.16 5.22
C THR A 115 -0.32 -1.94 4.71
N VAL A 116 1.02 -2.01 4.65
CA VAL A 116 1.81 -0.87 4.15
C VAL A 116 1.65 -0.67 2.65
N THR A 117 1.49 -1.74 1.86
CA THR A 117 1.23 -1.64 0.42
C THR A 117 -0.15 -1.07 0.13
N GLU A 118 -1.18 -1.47 0.87
CA GLU A 118 -2.54 -0.91 0.79
C GLU A 118 -2.52 0.58 1.13
N THR A 119 -1.84 0.95 2.22
CA THR A 119 -1.69 2.35 2.61
C THR A 119 -0.97 3.17 1.55
N TYR A 120 0.05 2.59 0.90
CA TYR A 120 0.76 3.26 -0.19
C TYR A 120 -0.17 3.52 -1.37
N ASN A 121 -0.96 2.52 -1.77
CA ASN A 121 -1.96 2.69 -2.81
C ASN A 121 -2.96 3.79 -2.45
N ASP A 122 -3.45 3.84 -1.22
CA ASP A 122 -4.38 4.88 -0.75
C ASP A 122 -3.76 6.28 -0.81
N GLN A 123 -2.47 6.42 -0.47
CA GLN A 123 -1.75 7.68 -0.62
C GLN A 123 -1.72 8.12 -2.09
N GLU A 124 -1.42 7.21 -3.03
CA GLU A 124 -1.37 7.59 -4.45
C GLU A 124 -2.76 7.90 -5.03
N GLN A 125 -3.79 7.13 -4.66
CA GLN A 125 -5.17 7.39 -5.07
C GLN A 125 -5.66 8.74 -4.54
N CYS A 126 -5.39 9.05 -3.27
CA CYS A 126 -5.72 10.36 -2.71
C CYS A 126 -4.95 11.49 -3.41
N ASN A 127 -3.67 11.27 -3.69
CA ASN A 127 -2.81 12.27 -4.34
C ASN A 127 -3.19 12.48 -5.83
N GLY A 128 -3.90 11.52 -6.44
CA GLY A 128 -4.30 11.53 -7.84
C GLY A 128 -3.16 11.33 -8.84
N ALA A 129 -1.99 10.90 -8.36
CA ALA A 129 -0.80 10.70 -9.16
C ALA A 129 0.21 9.80 -8.44
N GLN A 130 1.02 9.10 -9.24
CA GLN A 130 2.11 8.27 -8.76
C GLN A 130 3.11 9.08 -7.92
N ILE A 131 3.47 8.56 -6.74
CA ILE A 131 4.47 9.18 -5.87
C ILE A 131 5.86 8.62 -6.23
N LYS A 132 6.63 9.38 -7.01
CA LYS A 132 7.94 8.92 -7.50
C LYS A 132 8.96 8.91 -6.36
N SER A 133 9.48 7.72 -6.05
CA SER A 133 10.60 7.54 -5.12
C SER A 133 11.59 6.49 -5.65
N SER A 134 12.89 6.71 -5.45
CA SER A 134 13.91 5.69 -5.74
C SER A 134 13.68 4.42 -4.92
N HIS A 135 13.22 4.58 -3.68
CA HIS A 135 12.86 3.47 -2.79
C HIS A 135 11.73 2.62 -3.35
N LEU A 136 10.76 3.23 -4.04
CA LEU A 136 9.65 2.52 -4.67
C LEU A 136 10.11 1.57 -5.79
N THR A 137 11.05 2.03 -6.61
CA THR A 137 11.64 1.18 -7.66
C THR A 137 12.39 -0.01 -7.03
N ILE A 138 13.06 0.22 -5.90
CA ILE A 138 13.75 -0.83 -5.16
C ILE A 138 12.74 -1.83 -4.58
N ALA A 139 11.67 -1.35 -3.94
CA ALA A 139 10.61 -2.18 -3.37
C ALA A 139 9.95 -3.08 -4.43
N ASN A 140 9.62 -2.52 -5.60
CA ASN A 140 9.04 -3.29 -6.70
C ASN A 140 9.98 -4.40 -7.20
N LYS A 141 11.28 -4.08 -7.35
CA LYS A 141 12.31 -5.05 -7.76
C LYS A 141 12.50 -6.14 -6.70
N LEU A 142 12.49 -5.78 -5.42
CA LEU A 142 12.56 -6.75 -4.33
C LEU A 142 11.34 -7.67 -4.33
N LEU A 143 10.13 -7.12 -4.45
CA LEU A 143 8.89 -7.91 -4.43
C LEU A 143 8.82 -8.88 -5.61
N THR A 144 9.15 -8.39 -6.81
CA THR A 144 9.24 -9.21 -8.02
C THR A 144 10.35 -10.27 -7.90
N GLY A 145 11.49 -9.90 -7.32
CA GLY A 145 12.62 -10.79 -7.09
C GLY A 145 12.30 -11.91 -6.10
N VAL A 146 11.57 -11.60 -5.02
CA VAL A 146 11.08 -12.59 -4.05
C VAL A 146 10.12 -13.56 -4.73
N LEU A 147 9.13 -13.06 -5.46
CA LEU A 147 8.17 -13.90 -6.17
C LEU A 147 8.85 -14.84 -7.18
N THR A 148 9.71 -14.29 -8.02
CA THR A 148 10.41 -15.05 -9.07
C THR A 148 11.44 -16.01 -8.48
N GLY A 149 12.19 -15.56 -7.48
CA GLY A 149 13.23 -16.35 -6.83
C GLY A 149 12.65 -17.53 -6.06
N LEU A 150 11.64 -17.29 -5.21
CA LEU A 150 10.98 -18.35 -4.46
C LEU A 150 10.21 -19.31 -5.38
N GLY A 151 9.58 -18.81 -6.45
CA GLY A 151 8.95 -19.68 -7.46
C GLY A 151 9.92 -20.64 -8.16
N LYS A 152 11.21 -20.26 -8.31
CA LYS A 152 12.24 -21.18 -8.83
C LYS A 152 12.71 -22.20 -7.80
N VAL A 153 12.73 -21.83 -6.52
CA VAL A 153 13.13 -22.72 -5.42
C VAL A 153 12.03 -23.74 -5.10
N HIS A 154 10.78 -23.33 -5.26
CA HIS A 154 9.59 -24.14 -5.00
C HIS A 154 8.77 -24.30 -6.27
N PRO A 155 9.22 -25.10 -7.26
CA PRO A 155 8.53 -25.23 -8.56
C PRO A 155 7.17 -25.94 -8.46
N ASP A 156 6.96 -26.72 -7.38
CA ASP A 156 5.69 -27.39 -7.09
C ASP A 156 4.66 -26.44 -6.44
N CYS A 157 5.14 -25.25 -6.07
CA CYS A 157 4.35 -24.10 -5.69
C CYS A 157 4.31 -23.12 -6.89
#